data_AF-A0A1T4ZVM9-F1
#
_entry.id   AF-A0A1T4ZVM9-F1
#
_cell.length_a   1.000
_cell.length_b   1.000
_cell.length_c   1.000
_cell.angle_alpha   90.00
_cell.angle_beta   90.00
_cell.angle_gamma   90.00
#
_symmetry.space_group_name_H-M   'P 1'
#
loop_
_entity.id
_entity.type
_entity.pdbx_description
1 polymer ?
#
loop_
_entity_poly.entity_id
_entity_poly.type
_entity_poly.pdbx_seq_one_letter_code
_entity_poly.pdbx_strand_id
1 'polypeptide(L)'
;MFEWSPAFIAGMLMAEIYNSKKINIKNGTAILICFILSTFHRMIYAKIAIIIYPETFSKPIIVAVIFAVYAIMLLVILGRLKWLNKPYFLYLGIMTYPLYLQNQRIGYIIFNNLMGHYNKYLILAGTVTLMITASFNIVKYIAGPLFNFIEKYLDILIDFFLDLRYKSTSIETKGIEKMSNSISDK
;
A
#
# COMPACT_ATOMS: atom_id res chain seq x y z
N MET A 1 -7.76 -3.44 -17.88
CA MET A 1 -8.07 -2.65 -16.65
C MET A 1 -8.17 -3.53 -15.40
N PHE A 2 -8.82 -4.69 -15.43
CA PHE A 2 -8.98 -5.61 -14.26
C PHE A 2 -7.78 -6.54 -13.97
N GLU A 3 -6.62 -6.20 -14.51
CA GLU A 3 -5.41 -7.02 -14.52
C GLU A 3 -4.80 -7.23 -13.13
N TRP A 4 -5.03 -6.27 -12.25
CA TRP A 4 -4.45 -6.18 -10.91
C TRP A 4 -5.46 -6.50 -9.81
N SER A 5 -6.75 -6.59 -10.16
CA SER A 5 -7.85 -6.84 -9.23
C SER A 5 -7.71 -8.15 -8.44
N PRO A 6 -7.29 -9.29 -9.04
CA PRO A 6 -7.23 -10.55 -8.31
C PRO A 6 -6.21 -10.55 -7.16
N ALA A 7 -5.04 -9.92 -7.36
CA ALA A 7 -4.01 -9.79 -6.32
C ALA A 7 -4.47 -8.86 -5.19
N PHE A 8 -5.18 -7.79 -5.54
CA PHE A 8 -5.73 -6.84 -4.57
C PHE A 8 -6.82 -7.48 -3.69
N ILE A 9 -7.78 -8.17 -4.30
CA ILE A 9 -8.86 -8.87 -3.59
C ILE A 9 -8.27 -9.95 -2.67
N ALA A 10 -7.28 -10.72 -3.15
CA ALA A 10 -6.59 -11.70 -2.31
C ALA A 10 -5.95 -11.04 -1.09
N GLY A 11 -5.29 -9.89 -1.25
CA GLY A 11 -4.70 -9.12 -0.16
C GLY A 11 -5.72 -8.64 0.87
N MET A 12 -6.90 -8.19 0.43
CA MET A 12 -8.00 -7.79 1.33
C MET A 12 -8.54 -8.96 2.14
N LEU A 13 -8.81 -10.10 1.49
CA LEU A 13 -9.28 -11.31 2.16
C LEU A 13 -8.24 -11.83 3.18
N MET A 14 -6.98 -11.74 2.82
CA MET A 14 -5.85 -12.06 3.68
C MET A 14 -5.79 -11.16 4.94
N ALA A 15 -6.02 -9.85 4.80
CA ALA A 15 -6.10 -8.92 5.91
C ALA A 15 -7.32 -9.17 6.82
N GLU A 16 -8.46 -9.55 6.24
CA GLU A 16 -9.65 -9.95 6.99
C GLU A 16 -9.40 -11.20 7.85
N ILE A 17 -8.70 -12.20 7.31
CA ILE A 17 -8.29 -13.41 8.05
C ILE A 17 -7.36 -13.03 9.21
N TYR A 18 -6.40 -12.11 8.97
CA TYR A 18 -5.49 -11.63 10.00
C TYR A 18 -6.24 -10.98 11.18
N ASN A 19 -7.19 -10.10 10.88
CA ASN A 19 -7.97 -9.39 11.90
C ASN A 19 -8.94 -10.33 12.64
N SER A 20 -9.62 -11.22 11.91
CA SER A 20 -10.63 -12.12 12.48
C SER A 20 -10.02 -13.31 13.23
N LYS A 21 -8.72 -13.60 13.02
CA LYS A 21 -7.97 -14.77 13.54
C LYS A 21 -8.63 -16.13 13.25
N LYS A 22 -9.62 -16.17 12.36
CA LYS A 22 -10.39 -17.35 11.98
C LYS A 22 -10.20 -17.59 10.49
N ILE A 23 -9.79 -18.80 10.15
CA ILE A 23 -9.70 -19.22 8.75
C ILE A 23 -11.08 -19.75 8.34
N ASN A 24 -11.78 -18.98 7.51
CA ASN A 24 -13.03 -19.43 6.91
C ASN A 24 -12.74 -20.15 5.59
N ILE A 25 -13.41 -21.27 5.33
CA ILE A 25 -13.23 -22.07 4.11
C ILE A 25 -13.50 -21.23 2.86
N LYS A 26 -14.47 -20.31 2.95
CA LYS A 26 -14.85 -19.39 1.86
C LYS A 26 -13.71 -18.44 1.47
N ASN A 27 -12.99 -17.91 2.47
CA ASN A 27 -11.90 -16.97 2.22
C ASN A 27 -10.69 -17.72 1.66
N GLY A 28 -10.44 -18.95 2.13
CA GLY A 28 -9.39 -19.82 1.59
C GLY A 28 -9.61 -20.19 0.12
N THR A 29 -10.82 -20.62 -0.25
CA THR A 29 -11.15 -20.94 -1.64
C THR A 29 -11.11 -19.71 -2.54
N ALA A 30 -11.58 -18.55 -2.06
CA ALA A 30 -11.49 -17.29 -2.80
C ALA A 30 -10.04 -16.86 -3.08
N ILE A 31 -9.13 -17.00 -2.09
CA ILE A 31 -7.70 -16.73 -2.28
C ILE A 31 -7.09 -17.66 -3.34
N LEU A 32 -7.45 -18.94 -3.34
CA LEU A 32 -6.97 -19.91 -4.32
C LEU A 32 -7.43 -19.54 -5.74
N ILE A 33 -8.70 -19.17 -5.91
CA ILE A 33 -9.24 -18.67 -7.18
C ILE A 33 -8.48 -17.42 -7.64
N CYS A 34 -8.23 -16.47 -6.73
CA CYS A 34 -7.47 -15.26 -7.04
C CYS A 34 -6.02 -15.56 -7.44
N PHE A 35 -5.39 -16.57 -6.84
CA PHE A 35 -4.05 -17.02 -7.22
C PHE A 35 -4.00 -17.59 -8.64
N ILE A 36 -4.95 -18.46 -8.99
CA ILE A 36 -5.06 -19.01 -10.36
C ILE A 36 -5.27 -17.88 -11.37
N LEU A 37 -6.20 -16.96 -11.06
CA LEU A 37 -6.54 -15.86 -11.95
C LEU A 37 -5.36 -14.88 -12.12
N SER A 38 -4.63 -14.58 -11.05
CA SER A 38 -3.41 -13.77 -11.10
C SER A 38 -2.34 -14.40 -11.98
N THR A 39 -2.16 -15.72 -11.85
CA THR A 39 -1.18 -16.47 -12.66
C THR A 39 -1.56 -16.46 -14.14
N PHE A 40 -2.85 -16.67 -14.44
CA PHE A 40 -3.35 -16.61 -15.80
C PHE A 40 -3.15 -15.23 -16.43
N HIS A 41 -3.49 -14.17 -15.69
CA HIS A 41 -3.30 -12.80 -16.15
C HIS A 41 -1.83 -12.47 -16.44
N ARG A 42 -0.92 -12.92 -15.57
CA ARG A 42 0.53 -12.75 -15.78
C ARG A 42 1.05 -13.51 -16.99
N MET A 43 0.53 -14.69 -17.29
CA MET A 43 0.90 -15.44 -18.50
C MET A 43 0.45 -14.73 -19.77
N ILE A 44 -0.74 -14.10 -19.77
CA ILE A 44 -1.21 -13.30 -20.90
C ILE A 44 -0.30 -12.08 -21.09
N TYR A 45 -0.02 -11.36 -20.01
CA TYR A 45 0.87 -10.19 -20.05
C TYR A 45 2.26 -10.56 -20.57
N ALA A 46 2.83 -11.69 -20.12
CA ALA A 46 4.12 -12.16 -20.61
C ALA A 46 4.12 -12.44 -22.12
N LYS A 47 3.03 -13.00 -22.69
CA LYS A 47 2.90 -13.20 -24.14
C LYS A 47 2.86 -11.88 -24.91
N ILE A 48 2.15 -10.88 -24.39
CA ILE A 48 2.09 -9.55 -25.00
C ILE A 48 3.47 -8.88 -24.91
N ALA A 49 4.16 -9.04 -23.78
CA ALA A 49 5.49 -8.47 -23.57
C ALA A 49 6.54 -9.01 -24.54
N ILE A 50 6.46 -10.26 -24.99
CA ILE A 50 7.36 -10.84 -26.02
C ILE A 50 7.28 -10.07 -27.35
N ILE A 51 6.12 -9.50 -27.67
CA ILE A 51 5.94 -8.73 -28.92
C ILE A 51 6.70 -7.39 -28.83
N ILE A 52 6.82 -6.83 -27.63
CA ILE A 52 7.42 -5.52 -27.37
C ILE A 52 8.92 -5.65 -27.06
N TYR A 53 9.30 -6.72 -26.33
CA TYR A 53 10.65 -7.00 -25.90
C TYR A 53 11.08 -8.35 -26.50
N PRO A 54 12.15 -8.41 -27.30
CA PRO A 54 12.63 -9.65 -27.94
C PRO A 54 13.33 -10.60 -26.95
N GLU A 55 12.70 -10.83 -25.80
CA GLU A 55 13.20 -11.61 -24.68
C GLU A 55 12.28 -12.79 -24.40
N THR A 56 12.87 -13.90 -23.93
CA THR A 56 12.11 -15.11 -23.63
C THR A 56 11.64 -15.11 -22.18
N PHE A 57 10.33 -15.22 -21.95
CA PHE A 57 9.77 -15.34 -20.61
C PHE A 57 9.49 -16.80 -20.26
N SER A 58 10.16 -17.29 -19.21
CA SER A 58 9.96 -18.65 -18.71
C SER A 58 8.69 -18.74 -17.87
N LYS A 59 7.69 -19.49 -18.36
CA LYS A 59 6.43 -19.79 -17.66
C LYS A 59 6.62 -20.31 -16.22
N PRO A 60 7.48 -21.31 -15.94
CA PRO A 60 7.63 -21.83 -14.58
C PRO A 60 8.17 -20.77 -13.60
N ILE A 61 9.02 -19.84 -14.06
CA ILE A 61 9.53 -18.76 -13.22
C ILE A 61 8.40 -17.81 -12.82
N ILE A 62 7.51 -17.46 -13.76
CA ILE A 62 6.36 -16.59 -13.48
C ILE A 62 5.48 -17.22 -12.40
N VAL A 63 5.13 -18.50 -12.55
CA VAL A 63 4.31 -19.22 -11.57
C VAL A 63 5.00 -19.28 -10.22
N ALA A 64 6.29 -19.62 -10.19
CA ALA A 64 7.08 -19.73 -8.97
C ALA A 64 7.15 -18.40 -8.21
N VAL A 65 7.33 -17.27 -8.90
CA VAL A 65 7.37 -15.94 -8.29
C VAL A 65 6.01 -15.57 -7.70
N ILE A 66 4.91 -15.78 -8.43
CA ILE A 66 3.56 -15.48 -7.94
C ILE A 66 3.22 -16.36 -6.73
N PHE A 67 3.57 -17.64 -6.80
CA PHE A 67 3.41 -18.57 -5.68
C PHE A 67 4.20 -18.12 -4.46
N ALA A 68 5.46 -17.72 -4.64
CA ALA A 68 6.30 -17.23 -3.56
C ALA A 68 5.69 -15.99 -2.89
N VAL A 69 5.16 -15.02 -3.66
CA VAL A 69 4.51 -13.83 -3.12
C VAL A 69 3.27 -14.19 -2.29
N TYR A 70 2.39 -15.05 -2.81
CA TYR A 70 1.20 -15.50 -2.08
C TYR A 70 1.57 -16.32 -0.83
N ALA A 71 2.57 -17.20 -0.92
CA ALA A 71 3.05 -17.99 0.20
C ALA A 71 3.64 -17.11 1.31
N ILE A 72 4.47 -16.12 0.96
CA ILE A 72 5.02 -15.16 1.93
C ILE A 72 3.88 -14.41 2.62
N MET A 73 2.91 -13.88 1.87
CA MET A 73 1.78 -13.16 2.45
C MET A 73 0.96 -14.05 3.40
N LEU A 74 0.71 -15.32 3.04
CA LEU A 74 0.05 -16.28 3.93
C LEU A 74 0.86 -16.53 5.21
N LEU A 75 2.19 -16.67 5.10
CA LEU A 75 3.05 -16.86 6.26
C LEU A 75 3.09 -15.64 7.19
N VAL A 76 2.97 -14.42 6.63
CA VAL A 76 2.81 -13.17 7.40
C VAL A 76 1.52 -13.22 8.22
N ILE A 77 0.40 -13.58 7.61
CA ILE A 77 -0.92 -13.63 8.28
C ILE A 77 -0.97 -14.69 9.36
N LEU A 78 -0.34 -15.85 9.11
CA LEU A 78 -0.20 -16.93 10.08
C LEU A 78 0.75 -16.57 11.25
N GLY A 79 1.38 -15.38 11.22
CA GLY A 79 2.26 -14.90 12.27
C GLY A 79 3.60 -15.68 12.35
N ARG A 80 3.99 -16.39 11.29
CA ARG A 80 5.26 -17.11 11.24
C ARG A 80 6.44 -16.20 10.93
N LEU A 81 6.17 -14.99 10.43
CA LEU A 81 7.17 -13.97 10.06
C LEU A 81 7.30 -12.84 11.10
N LYS A 82 6.96 -13.10 12.38
CA LYS A 82 7.06 -12.09 13.46
C LYS A 82 8.43 -11.44 13.58
N TRP A 83 9.51 -12.13 13.19
CA TRP A 83 10.87 -11.58 13.18
C TRP A 83 11.03 -10.40 12.22
N LEU A 84 10.24 -10.33 11.14
CA LEU A 84 10.24 -9.23 10.17
C LEU A 84 9.44 -8.01 10.66
N ASN A 85 8.70 -8.11 11.77
CA ASN A 85 7.97 -6.99 12.36
C ASN A 85 8.91 -6.09 13.19
N LYS A 86 9.97 -5.58 12.56
CA LYS A 86 10.88 -4.60 13.14
C LYS A 86 10.59 -3.23 12.53
N PRO A 87 10.73 -2.13 13.30
CA PRO A 87 10.46 -0.77 12.79
C PRO A 87 11.33 -0.41 11.57
N TYR A 88 12.50 -1.03 11.44
CA TYR A 88 13.36 -0.85 10.27
C TYR A 88 12.68 -1.24 8.94
N PHE A 89 11.90 -2.34 8.91
CA PHE A 89 11.19 -2.76 7.69
C PHE A 89 10.04 -1.81 7.33
N LEU A 90 9.42 -1.17 8.33
CA LEU A 90 8.43 -0.12 8.10
C LEU A 90 9.08 1.10 7.42
N TYR A 91 10.24 1.54 7.93
CA TYR A 91 11.01 2.64 7.30
C TYR A 91 11.41 2.32 5.86
N LEU A 92 11.86 1.09 5.59
CA LEU A 92 12.15 0.65 4.23
C LEU A 92 10.91 0.71 3.34
N GLY A 93 9.75 0.26 3.83
CA GLY A 93 8.48 0.34 3.12
C GLY A 93 8.14 1.78 2.70
N ILE A 94 8.26 2.73 3.62
CA ILE A 94 7.99 4.16 3.36
C ILE A 94 8.94 4.71 2.27
N MET A 95 10.21 4.29 2.26
CA MET A 95 11.19 4.72 1.26
C MET A 95 10.98 4.13 -0.12
N THR A 96 10.32 2.97 -0.24
CA THR A 96 10.09 2.36 -1.55
C THR A 96 9.18 3.20 -2.43
N TYR A 97 8.24 3.96 -1.86
CA TYR A 97 7.31 4.78 -2.64
C TYR A 97 7.99 5.97 -3.35
N PRO A 98 8.75 6.87 -2.67
CA PRO A 98 9.50 7.91 -3.35
C PRO A 98 10.57 7.35 -4.30
N LEU A 99 11.20 6.23 -3.92
CA LEU A 99 12.21 5.58 -4.75
C LEU A 99 11.61 5.06 -6.06
N TYR A 100 10.42 4.45 -6.03
CA TYR A 100 9.72 3.98 -7.22
C TYR A 100 9.40 5.14 -8.18
N LEU A 101 8.88 6.25 -7.65
CA LEU A 101 8.54 7.44 -8.45
C LEU A 101 9.77 8.07 -9.12
N GLN A 102 10.88 8.15 -8.38
CA GLN A 102 12.13 8.70 -8.90
C GLN A 102 12.77 7.79 -9.94
N ASN A 103 12.81 6.48 -9.67
CA ASN A 103 13.49 5.51 -10.53
C ASN A 103 12.95 5.55 -11.96
N GLN A 104 11.63 5.62 -12.12
CA GLN A 104 11.02 5.57 -13.45
C GLN A 104 11.39 6.76 -14.35
N ARG A 105 11.48 7.99 -13.80
CA ARG A 105 11.76 9.19 -14.60
C ARG A 105 13.25 9.54 -14.63
N ILE A 106 13.86 9.63 -13.45
CA ILE A 106 15.25 10.08 -13.31
C ILE A 106 16.20 9.00 -13.84
N GLY A 107 15.89 7.72 -13.60
CA GLY A 107 16.70 6.61 -14.10
C GLY A 107 16.76 6.61 -15.62
N TYR A 108 15.60 6.76 -16.27
CA TYR A 108 15.53 6.84 -17.72
C TYR A 108 16.40 7.97 -18.29
N ILE A 109 16.34 9.17 -17.70
CA ILE A 109 17.15 10.33 -18.13
C ILE A 109 18.65 10.05 -17.97
N ILE A 110 19.06 9.52 -16.82
CA ILE A 110 20.47 9.23 -16.53
C ILE A 110 21.01 8.17 -17.50
N PHE A 111 20.31 7.05 -17.67
CA PHE A 111 20.73 6.00 -18.59
C PHE A 111 20.76 6.50 -20.05
N ASN A 112 19.77 7.26 -20.50
CA ASN A 112 19.75 7.73 -21.89
C ASN A 112 20.87 8.73 -22.22
N ASN A 113 21.31 9.56 -21.25
CA ASN A 113 22.34 10.57 -21.48
C ASN A 113 23.77 10.08 -21.18
N LEU A 114 23.96 9.14 -20.24
CA LEU A 114 25.29 8.79 -19.73
C LEU A 114 25.78 7.40 -20.18
N MET A 115 24.88 6.53 -20.68
CA MET A 115 25.23 5.16 -21.09
C MET A 115 26.25 5.10 -22.23
N GLY A 116 26.36 6.14 -23.05
CA GLY A 116 27.35 6.24 -24.13
C GLY A 116 28.76 6.71 -23.69
N HIS A 117 28.93 7.16 -22.44
CA HIS A 117 30.18 7.79 -22.00
C HIS A 117 30.89 7.05 -20.86
N TYR A 118 30.17 6.26 -20.06
CA TYR A 118 30.72 5.57 -18.90
C TYR A 118 30.40 4.08 -18.89
N ASN A 119 31.15 3.33 -18.08
CA ASN A 119 30.92 1.90 -17.88
C ASN A 119 29.52 1.63 -17.29
N LYS A 120 28.79 0.67 -17.87
CA LYS A 120 27.44 0.26 -17.46
C LYS A 120 27.28 0.02 -15.95
N TYR A 121 28.28 -0.58 -15.31
CA TYR A 121 28.21 -0.88 -13.87
C TYR A 121 28.35 0.38 -13.02
N LEU A 122 29.13 1.35 -13.47
CA LEU A 122 29.36 2.61 -12.76
C LEU A 122 28.08 3.47 -12.79
N ILE A 123 27.42 3.54 -13.95
CA ILE A 123 26.16 4.27 -14.11
C ILE A 123 25.07 3.60 -13.27
N LEU A 124 24.97 2.27 -13.30
CA LEU A 124 24.00 1.53 -12.50
C LEU A 124 24.20 1.80 -11.00
N ALA A 125 25.41 1.58 -10.49
CA ALA A 125 25.72 1.80 -9.08
C ALA A 125 25.47 3.27 -8.68
N GLY A 126 25.95 4.23 -9.48
CA GLY A 126 25.77 5.65 -9.22
C GLY A 126 24.30 6.08 -9.20
N THR A 127 23.51 5.59 -10.16
CA THR A 127 22.06 5.89 -10.24
C THR A 127 21.32 5.32 -9.03
N VAL A 128 21.60 4.07 -8.67
CA VAL A 128 20.98 3.42 -7.51
C VAL A 128 21.34 4.15 -6.22
N THR A 129 22.61 4.49 -6.00
CA THR A 129 23.04 5.25 -4.83
C THR A 129 22.36 6.62 -4.79
N LEU A 130 22.34 7.35 -5.91
CA LEU A 130 21.71 8.67 -6.00
C LEU A 130 20.22 8.60 -5.64
N MET A 131 19.48 7.62 -6.18
CA MET A 131 18.04 7.46 -5.91
C MET A 131 17.74 7.05 -4.47
N ILE A 132 18.54 6.16 -3.88
CA ILE A 132 18.38 5.79 -2.47
C ILE A 132 18.62 7.01 -1.59
N THR A 133 19.70 7.77 -1.85
CA THR A 133 20.00 8.99 -1.10
C THR A 133 18.91 10.04 -1.27
N ALA A 134 18.42 10.25 -2.50
CA ALA A 134 17.34 11.20 -2.77
C ALA A 134 16.03 10.79 -2.08
N SER A 135 15.64 9.51 -2.17
CA SER A 135 14.47 8.97 -1.47
C SER A 135 14.59 9.15 0.04
N PHE A 136 15.76 8.86 0.63
CA PHE A 136 16.02 9.06 2.05
C PHE A 136 15.82 10.53 2.48
N ASN A 137 16.34 11.48 1.69
CA ASN A 137 16.17 12.90 1.96
C ASN A 137 14.70 13.33 1.88
N ILE A 138 13.94 12.86 0.88
CA ILE A 138 12.51 13.17 0.77
C ILE A 138 11.73 12.63 1.97
N VAL A 139 11.98 11.38 2.37
CA VAL A 139 11.27 10.79 3.51
C VAL A 139 11.57 11.57 4.79
N LYS A 140 12.84 11.92 5.01
CA LYS A 140 13.27 12.62 6.22
C LYS A 140 12.78 14.07 6.30
N TYR A 141 12.88 14.83 5.20
CA TYR A 141 12.62 16.28 5.21
C TYR A 141 11.23 16.68 4.74
N ILE A 142 10.55 15.84 3.94
CA ILE A 142 9.23 16.18 3.38
C ILE A 142 8.16 15.31 4.04
N ALA A 143 8.29 13.98 3.95
CA ALA A 143 7.22 13.08 4.38
C ALA A 143 7.00 13.13 5.90
N GLY A 144 8.07 13.14 6.70
CA GLY A 144 7.97 13.25 8.16
C GLY A 144 7.24 14.52 8.63
N PRO A 145 7.71 15.72 8.26
CA PRO A 145 7.06 16.96 8.67
C PRO A 145 5.63 17.11 8.13
N LEU A 146 5.40 16.67 6.89
CA LEU A 146 4.08 16.74 6.27
C LEU A 146 3.05 15.86 6.99
N PHE A 147 3.45 14.66 7.42
CA PHE A 147 2.57 13.77 8.18
C PHE A 147 2.13 14.41 9.50
N ASN A 148 3.09 14.92 10.28
CA ASN A 148 2.80 15.59 11.56
C ASN A 148 1.93 16.83 11.37
N PHE A 149 2.11 17.56 10.27
CA PHE A 149 1.27 18.69 9.93
C PHE A 149 -0.16 18.22 9.64
N ILE A 150 -0.36 17.24 8.77
CA ILE A 150 -1.68 16.73 8.41
C ILE A 150 -2.42 16.17 9.64
N GLU A 151 -1.75 15.37 10.47
CA GLU A 151 -2.33 14.80 11.68
C GLU A 151 -2.87 15.90 12.61
N LYS A 152 -2.08 16.94 12.86
CA LYS A 152 -2.50 18.08 13.68
C LYS A 152 -3.73 18.79 13.12
N TYR A 153 -3.81 19.00 11.80
CA TYR A 153 -4.99 19.65 11.20
C TYR A 153 -6.21 18.73 11.21
N LEU A 154 -6.02 17.42 11.04
CA LEU A 154 -7.09 16.44 11.08
C LEU A 154 -7.69 16.35 12.50
N ASP A 155 -6.85 16.32 13.53
CA ASP A 155 -7.29 16.30 14.93
C ASP A 155 -8.09 17.54 15.29
N ILE A 156 -7.61 18.72 14.90
CA ILE A 156 -8.34 19.99 15.10
C ILE A 156 -9.71 19.96 14.41
N LEU A 157 -9.77 19.43 13.18
CA LEU A 157 -11.02 19.35 12.42
C LEU A 157 -11.98 18.33 13.04
N ILE A 158 -11.48 17.18 13.48
CA ILE A 158 -12.26 16.14 14.17
C ILE A 158 -12.83 16.69 15.48
N ASP A 159 -12.01 17.33 16.31
CA ASP A 159 -12.45 17.94 17.56
C ASP A 159 -13.49 19.03 17.32
N PHE A 160 -13.31 19.86 16.30
CA PHE A 160 -14.28 20.87 15.91
C PHE A 160 -15.62 20.25 15.48
N PHE A 161 -15.61 19.20 14.65
CA PHE A 161 -16.82 18.51 14.21
C PHE A 161 -17.50 17.72 15.34
N LEU A 162 -16.72 17.13 16.25
CA LEU A 162 -17.24 16.42 17.43
C LEU A 162 -17.84 17.39 18.45
N ASP A 163 -17.22 18.53 18.70
CA ASP A 163 -17.76 19.57 19.58
C ASP A 163 -19.03 20.19 19.01
N LEU A 164 -19.09 20.42 17.68
CA LEU A 164 -20.32 20.83 16.98
C LEU A 164 -21.44 19.80 17.12
N ARG A 165 -21.12 18.51 16.96
CA ARG A 165 -22.09 17.42 17.10
C ARG A 165 -22.60 17.34 18.54
N TYR A 166 -21.72 17.43 19.54
CA TYR A 166 -22.06 17.39 20.97
C TYR A 166 -22.90 18.61 21.40
N LYS A 167 -22.54 19.80 20.94
CA LYS A 167 -23.29 21.04 21.21
C LYS A 167 -24.67 21.02 20.57
N SER A 168 -24.84 20.47 19.37
CA SER A 168 -26.14 20.28 18.73
C SER A 168 -27.06 19.36 19.53
N THR A 169 -26.57 18.20 19.99
CA THR A 169 -27.40 17.24 20.74
C THR A 169 -27.81 17.79 22.10
N SER A 170 -26.92 18.54 22.77
CA SER A 170 -27.22 19.16 24.08
C SER A 170 -28.24 20.30 24.02
N ILE A 171 -28.24 21.08 22.93
CA ILE A 171 -29.25 22.13 22.67
C ILE A 171 -30.63 21.49 22.43
N GLU A 172 -30.67 20.38 21.70
CA GLU A 172 -31.91 19.66 21.40
C GLU A 172 -32.53 19.03 22.67
N THR A 173 -31.72 18.41 23.54
CA THR A 173 -32.20 17.92 24.85
C THR A 173 -32.69 19.02 25.78
N LYS A 174 -32.01 20.18 25.84
CA LYS A 174 -32.48 21.33 26.64
C LYS A 174 -33.78 21.93 26.09
N GLY A 175 -33.98 21.88 24.77
CA GLY A 175 -35.23 22.31 24.13
C GLY A 175 -36.41 21.40 24.51
N ILE A 176 -36.20 20.09 24.50
CA ILE A 176 -37.23 19.09 24.87
C ILE A 176 -37.59 19.18 26.36
N GLU A 177 -36.59 19.33 27.24
CA GLU A 177 -36.79 19.43 28.69
C GLU A 177 -37.58 20.70 29.08
N LYS A 178 -37.32 21.82 28.40
CA LYS A 178 -38.07 23.08 28.59
C LYS A 178 -39.52 22.98 28.09
N MET A 179 -39.77 22.21 27.04
CA MET A 179 -41.11 21.97 26.49
C MET A 179 -41.93 21.01 27.38
N SER A 180 -41.27 19.98 27.94
CA SER A 180 -41.88 19.05 28.91
C SER A 180 -42.31 19.77 30.19
N ASN A 181 -41.45 20.63 30.74
CA ASN A 181 -41.79 21.38 31.96
C ASN A 181 -42.93 22.40 31.74
N SER A 182 -43.07 22.99 30.55
CA SER A 182 -44.20 23.90 30.25
C SER A 182 -45.55 23.20 30.06
N ILE A 183 -45.55 21.88 29.83
CA ILE A 183 -46.77 21.07 29.70
C ILE A 183 -47.22 20.52 31.07
N SER A 184 -46.29 20.36 32.02
CA SER A 184 -46.60 19.87 33.38
C SER A 184 -47.16 20.93 34.34
N ASP A 185 -47.05 22.22 34.00
CA ASP A 185 -47.54 23.35 34.81
C ASP A 185 -48.96 23.83 34.39
N LYS A 186 -49.69 23.05 33.58
CA LYS A 186 -51.11 23.24 33.26
C LYS A 186 -51.94 22.04 33.68
#